data_AF-A0A8C4N9G0-F1
#
_entry.id   AF-A0A8C4N9G0-F1
#
_cell.length_a   1.000
_cell.length_b   1.000
_cell.length_c   1.000
_cell.angle_alpha   90.00
_cell.angle_beta   90.00
_cell.angle_gamma   90.00
#
_symmetry.space_group_name_H-M   'P 1'
#
loop_
_entity.id
_entity.type
_entity.pdbx_description
1 polymer ?
#
loop_
_entity_poly.entity_id
_entity_poly.type
_entity_poly.pdbx_seq_one_letter_code
_entity_poly.pdbx_strand_id
1 'polypeptide(L)'
;MIRVSKNISQPKLHLVWCGQLGLVHAHIISSLKKQMPAVFGKENKKKELIQDLDKIYKTIEREQQIPRGDFPDIIKMQELLQGVDFTRFKPLNPKLLENVDRMLSKDIAEFMKLVREEETQMSENGVRGGAFESARDGPFKLGYGEGASEGLDDEEWVVARDKPKYDEIFYKLSPINGKISGANAKAEMLKSKLPNTTLGRIWKLADVDRDGMLDDEEFALAHHLIRVKQEGYEIPTALPKHLVPPSKRAFI
;
A
#
# COMPACT_ATOMS: atom_id res chain seq x y z
N MET A 1 -2.21 -6.02 -12.54
CA MET A 1 -2.77 -4.65 -12.50
C MET A 1 -1.77 -3.78 -11.72
N ILE A 2 -0.84 -3.14 -12.44
CA ILE A 2 0.23 -2.34 -11.83
C ILE A 2 -0.39 -1.03 -11.38
N ARG A 3 -0.53 -0.85 -10.07
CA ARG A 3 -1.09 0.32 -9.43
C ARG A 3 -0.07 1.46 -9.55
N VAL A 4 -0.06 2.16 -10.67
CA VAL A 4 0.64 3.45 -10.79
C VAL A 4 -0.23 4.51 -10.11
N SER A 5 -0.43 4.36 -8.81
CA SER A 5 -0.77 5.50 -7.98
C SER A 5 0.39 6.47 -8.15
N LYS A 6 0.11 7.70 -8.61
CA LYS A 6 1.03 8.84 -8.47
C LYS A 6 1.30 8.99 -6.99
N ASN A 7 2.27 8.24 -6.49
CA ASN A 7 2.71 8.30 -5.13
C ASN A 7 3.54 9.59 -5.09
N ILE A 8 2.88 10.71 -4.76
CA ILE A 8 3.52 12.04 -4.65
C ILE A 8 4.67 11.96 -3.63
N SER A 9 4.71 10.92 -2.78
CA SER A 9 5.85 10.52 -1.95
C SER A 9 7.18 10.33 -2.70
N GLN A 10 7.17 9.91 -3.98
CA GLN A 10 8.39 9.64 -4.75
C GLN A 10 9.19 10.92 -5.08
N PRO A 11 8.59 11.99 -5.65
CA PRO A 11 9.30 13.27 -5.82
C PRO A 11 9.68 13.93 -4.49
N LYS A 12 8.94 13.67 -3.39
CA LYS A 12 9.25 14.20 -2.05
C LYS A 12 10.51 13.59 -1.45
N LEU A 13 10.65 12.26 -1.54
CA LEU A 13 11.87 11.54 -1.14
C LEU A 13 13.06 11.94 -2.01
N HIS A 14 12.83 12.23 -3.30
CA HIS A 14 13.87 12.68 -4.21
C HIS A 14 14.46 14.05 -3.81
N LEU A 15 13.66 15.00 -3.31
CA LEU A 15 14.17 16.31 -2.85
C LEU A 15 15.05 16.18 -1.60
N VAL A 16 14.62 15.36 -0.62
CA VAL A 16 15.43 15.06 0.57
C VAL A 16 16.75 14.39 0.16
N TRP A 17 16.67 13.39 -0.73
CA TRP A 17 17.83 12.67 -1.23
C TRP A 17 18.78 13.58 -2.03
N CYS A 18 18.25 14.49 -2.86
CA CYS A 18 19.06 15.48 -3.59
C CYS A 18 19.75 16.47 -2.67
N GLY A 19 19.06 16.94 -1.62
CA GLY A 19 19.64 17.84 -0.63
C GLY A 19 20.78 17.18 0.13
N GLN A 20 20.58 15.93 0.57
CA GLN A 20 21.60 15.15 1.26
C GLN A 20 22.81 14.86 0.35
N LEU A 21 22.57 14.45 -0.89
CA LEU A 21 23.62 14.22 -1.88
C LEU A 21 24.41 15.50 -2.19
N GLY A 22 23.74 16.65 -2.27
CA GLY A 22 24.38 17.95 -2.43
C GLY A 22 25.29 18.31 -1.26
N LEU A 23 24.84 18.04 -0.04
CA LEU A 23 25.61 18.25 1.19
C LEU A 23 26.86 17.36 1.22
N VAL A 24 26.70 16.06 0.92
CA VAL A 24 27.81 15.10 0.80
C VAL A 24 28.84 15.56 -0.21
N HIS A 25 28.43 15.92 -1.42
CA HIS A 25 29.34 16.42 -2.44
C HIS A 25 30.09 17.69 -1.99
N ALA A 26 29.42 18.61 -1.30
CA ALA A 26 30.06 19.82 -0.78
C ALA A 26 31.14 19.49 0.26
N HIS A 27 30.90 18.53 1.15
CA HIS A 27 31.89 18.06 2.12
C HIS A 27 33.08 17.35 1.47
N ILE A 28 32.84 16.52 0.45
CA ILE A 28 33.91 15.85 -0.30
C ILE A 28 34.82 16.90 -0.96
N ILE A 29 34.24 17.83 -1.73
CA ILE A 29 35.01 18.87 -2.43
C ILE A 29 35.77 19.76 -1.43
N SER A 30 35.14 20.14 -0.32
CA SER A 30 35.78 20.94 0.73
C SER A 30 36.97 20.20 1.39
N SER A 31 36.79 18.92 1.72
CA SER A 31 37.84 18.09 2.30
C SER A 31 39.03 17.92 1.36
N LEU A 32 38.76 17.71 0.06
CA LEU A 32 39.81 17.66 -0.96
C LEU A 32 40.55 19.01 -1.05
N LYS A 33 39.83 20.13 -1.08
CA LYS A 33 40.44 21.47 -1.11
C LYS A 33 41.29 21.76 0.12
N LYS A 34 40.85 21.36 1.32
CA LYS A 34 41.57 21.55 2.58
C LYS A 34 42.92 20.81 2.62
N GLN A 35 43.00 19.65 1.96
CA GLN A 35 44.22 18.84 1.90
C GLN A 35 45.17 19.20 0.75
N MET A 36 44.78 20.12 -0.14
CA MET A 36 45.61 20.55 -1.27
C MET A 36 46.69 21.56 -0.85
N PRO A 37 47.94 21.40 -1.32
CA PRO A 37 49.01 22.36 -1.05
C PRO A 37 48.81 23.65 -1.86
N ALA A 38 49.16 24.79 -1.26
CA ALA A 38 48.95 26.10 -1.88
C ALA A 38 49.88 26.37 -3.08
N VAL A 39 51.12 25.88 -3.06
CA VAL A 39 52.18 26.34 -3.98
C VAL A 39 52.78 25.20 -4.82
N PHE A 40 53.30 24.13 -4.23
CA PHE A 40 54.03 23.06 -4.95
C PHE A 40 53.45 21.66 -4.68
N GLY A 41 53.71 20.69 -5.58
CA GLY A 41 53.34 19.28 -5.38
C GLY A 41 51.85 18.95 -5.62
N LYS A 42 51.10 19.85 -6.26
CA LYS A 42 49.64 19.75 -6.44
C LYS A 42 49.20 18.49 -7.18
N GLU A 43 49.88 18.10 -8.26
CA GLU A 43 49.48 16.93 -9.04
C GLU A 43 49.73 15.60 -8.32
N ASN A 44 50.86 15.46 -7.64
CA ASN A 44 51.14 14.26 -6.86
C ASN A 44 50.14 14.13 -5.70
N LYS A 45 49.86 15.25 -5.01
CA LYS A 45 48.88 15.25 -3.92
C LYS A 45 47.47 14.96 -4.42
N LYS A 46 47.08 15.49 -5.58
CA LYS A 46 45.80 15.16 -6.22
C LYS A 46 45.67 13.66 -6.48
N LYS A 47 46.69 13.02 -7.08
CA LYS A 47 46.69 11.56 -7.31
C LYS A 47 46.57 10.77 -6.02
N GLU A 48 47.30 11.16 -4.99
CA GLU A 48 47.22 10.56 -3.65
C GLU A 48 45.81 10.68 -3.06
N LEU A 49 45.21 11.88 -3.10
CA LEU A 49 43.85 12.12 -2.58
C LEU A 49 42.77 11.33 -3.31
N ILE A 50 42.92 11.14 -4.64
CA ILE A 50 42.01 10.31 -5.43
C ILE A 50 42.16 8.84 -5.04
N GLN A 51 43.39 8.34 -4.88
CA GLN A 51 43.62 6.96 -4.43
C GLN A 51 43.08 6.69 -3.03
N ASP A 52 43.26 7.65 -2.10
CA ASP A 52 42.82 7.55 -0.72
C ASP A 52 41.38 8.05 -0.47
N LEU A 53 40.56 8.15 -1.52
CA LEU A 53 39.19 8.69 -1.43
C LEU A 53 38.30 7.92 -0.43
N ASP A 54 38.47 6.59 -0.30
CA ASP A 54 37.74 5.78 0.69
C ASP A 54 38.05 6.22 2.14
N LYS A 55 39.31 6.61 2.43
CA LYS A 55 39.67 7.15 3.75
C LYS A 55 39.01 8.50 3.99
N ILE A 56 38.97 9.36 2.97
CA ILE A 56 38.31 10.67 3.04
C ILE A 56 36.82 10.49 3.33
N TYR A 57 36.16 9.53 2.67
CA TYR A 57 34.74 9.23 2.91
C TYR A 57 34.49 8.76 4.35
N LYS A 58 35.32 7.84 4.86
CA LYS A 58 35.24 7.38 6.26
C LYS A 58 35.41 8.51 7.27
N THR A 59 36.28 9.47 6.99
CA THR A 59 36.44 10.66 7.84
C THR A 59 35.17 11.52 7.79
N ILE A 60 34.62 11.78 6.61
CA ILE A 60 33.39 12.58 6.46
C ILE A 60 32.19 11.88 7.11
N GLU A 61 32.04 10.57 6.95
CA GLU A 61 31.01 9.75 7.59
C GLU A 61 31.02 9.93 9.11
N ARG A 62 32.21 9.90 9.73
CA ARG A 62 32.37 10.10 11.18
C ARG A 62 32.11 11.53 11.61
N GLU A 63 32.69 12.51 10.91
CA GLU A 63 32.63 13.92 11.29
C GLU A 63 31.23 14.53 11.09
N GLN A 64 30.56 14.15 10.00
CA GLN A 64 29.27 14.73 9.60
C GLN A 64 28.08 13.81 9.91
N GLN A 65 28.33 12.63 10.49
CA GLN A 65 27.29 11.63 10.83
C GLN A 65 26.42 11.25 9.62
N ILE A 66 27.05 11.10 8.44
CA ILE A 66 26.35 10.78 7.19
C ILE A 66 26.48 9.28 6.90
N PRO A 67 25.36 8.57 6.63
CA PRO A 67 25.40 7.16 6.23
C PRO A 67 26.19 6.93 4.93
N ARG A 68 26.94 5.83 4.88
CA ARG A 68 27.69 5.42 3.67
C ARG A 68 26.84 5.29 2.40
N GLY A 69 25.54 5.01 2.52
CA GLY A 69 24.61 4.92 1.39
C GLY A 69 24.35 6.23 0.65
N ASP A 70 24.65 7.37 1.28
CA ASP A 70 24.48 8.69 0.65
C ASP A 70 25.71 9.13 -0.15
N PHE A 71 26.83 8.38 -0.04
CA PHE A 71 28.05 8.70 -0.76
C PHE A 71 27.99 8.16 -2.20
N PRO A 72 28.50 8.93 -3.18
CA PRO A 72 28.61 8.45 -4.54
C PRO A 72 29.62 7.30 -4.62
N ASP A 73 29.43 6.42 -5.60
CA ASP A 73 30.35 5.31 -5.84
C ASP A 73 31.81 5.77 -5.97
N ILE A 74 32.71 5.08 -5.27
CA ILE A 74 34.12 5.49 -5.15
C ILE A 74 34.80 5.47 -6.52
N ILE A 75 34.58 4.42 -7.31
CA ILE A 75 35.24 4.25 -8.61
C ILE A 75 34.78 5.36 -9.55
N LYS A 76 33.46 5.58 -9.64
CA LYS A 76 32.90 6.67 -10.46
C LYS A 76 33.40 8.04 -10.02
N MET A 77 33.48 8.30 -8.72
CA MET A 77 33.96 9.59 -8.22
C MET A 77 35.46 9.79 -8.51
N GLN A 78 36.27 8.73 -8.38
CA GLN A 78 37.68 8.78 -8.73
C GLN A 78 37.89 9.13 -10.21
N GLU A 79 37.16 8.50 -11.12
CA GLU A 79 37.20 8.79 -12.56
C GLU A 79 36.84 10.25 -12.86
N LEU A 80 35.74 10.76 -12.26
CA LEU A 80 35.32 12.14 -12.44
C LEU A 80 36.36 13.14 -11.91
N LEU A 81 36.99 12.85 -10.77
CA LEU A 81 37.98 13.73 -10.15
C LEU A 81 39.31 13.80 -10.91
N GLN A 82 39.66 12.81 -11.74
CA GLN A 82 40.90 12.84 -12.53
C GLN A 82 40.96 14.07 -13.46
N GLY A 83 39.85 14.43 -14.10
CA GLY A 83 39.77 15.58 -15.02
C GLY A 83 39.62 16.94 -14.35
N VAL A 84 39.46 16.99 -13.03
CA VAL A 84 39.09 18.23 -12.31
C VAL A 84 40.31 18.89 -11.69
N ASP A 85 40.42 20.21 -11.83
CA ASP A 85 41.45 21.02 -11.16
C ASP A 85 41.00 21.37 -9.73
N PHE A 86 41.63 20.74 -8.74
CA PHE A 86 41.29 20.91 -7.33
C PHE A 86 41.65 22.30 -6.78
N THR A 87 42.49 23.07 -7.48
CA THR A 87 42.80 24.43 -7.06
C THR A 87 41.60 25.36 -7.20
N ARG A 88 40.69 25.05 -8.14
CA ARG A 88 39.46 25.80 -8.40
C ARG A 88 38.34 25.53 -7.39
N PHE A 89 38.49 24.52 -6.55
CA PHE A 89 37.53 24.24 -5.50
C PHE A 89 37.44 25.39 -4.51
N LYS A 90 36.21 25.76 -4.17
CA LYS A 90 35.90 26.77 -3.17
C LYS A 90 35.84 26.11 -1.79
N PRO A 91 36.33 26.77 -0.72
CA PRO A 91 36.10 26.30 0.63
C PRO A 91 34.60 26.30 0.94
N LEU A 92 34.18 25.39 1.81
CA LEU A 92 32.79 25.31 2.24
C LEU A 92 32.39 26.59 2.98
N ASN A 93 31.25 27.17 2.59
CA ASN A 93 30.67 28.31 3.29
C ASN A 93 29.74 27.80 4.40
N PRO A 94 30.07 28.02 5.69
CA PRO A 94 29.27 27.50 6.81
C PRO A 94 27.84 28.02 6.79
N LYS A 95 27.60 29.27 6.34
CA LYS A 95 26.25 29.84 6.25
C LYS A 95 25.37 29.13 5.21
N LEU A 96 25.98 28.64 4.12
CA LEU A 96 25.23 27.87 3.12
C LEU A 96 24.88 26.48 3.65
N LEU A 97 25.79 25.87 4.41
CA LEU A 97 25.54 24.57 5.02
C LEU A 97 24.40 24.65 6.04
N GLU A 98 24.41 25.65 6.90
CA GLU A 98 23.35 25.90 7.89
C GLU A 98 21.99 26.16 7.21
N ASN A 99 21.98 26.86 6.07
CA ASN A 99 20.75 27.05 5.30
C ASN A 99 20.22 25.74 4.70
N VAL A 100 21.09 24.86 4.20
CA VAL A 100 20.68 23.55 3.68
C VAL A 100 20.20 22.64 4.81
N ASP A 101 20.88 22.64 5.95
CA ASP A 101 20.49 21.88 7.13
C ASP A 101 19.16 22.34 7.71
N ARG A 102 18.93 23.66 7.82
CA ARG A 102 17.63 24.24 8.19
C ARG A 102 16.54 23.84 7.21
N MET A 103 16.83 23.86 5.90
CA MET A 103 15.87 23.45 4.88
C MET A 103 15.49 21.97 5.05
N LEU A 104 16.48 21.09 5.22
CA LEU A 104 16.27 19.64 5.37
C LEU A 104 15.52 19.28 6.66
N SER A 105 15.85 19.94 7.77
CA SER A 105 15.30 19.63 9.09
C SER A 105 13.94 20.29 9.37
N LYS A 106 13.77 21.55 8.98
CA LYS A 106 12.60 22.36 9.33
C LYS A 106 11.66 22.57 8.16
N ASP A 107 12.16 23.12 7.06
CA ASP A 107 11.30 23.56 5.95
C ASP A 107 10.65 22.35 5.26
N ILE A 108 11.39 21.25 5.09
CA ILE A 108 10.82 19.99 4.56
C ILE A 108 9.82 19.39 5.55
N ALA A 109 10.07 19.42 6.86
CA ALA A 109 9.15 18.86 7.85
C ALA A 109 7.82 19.62 7.89
N GLU A 110 7.87 20.96 7.84
CA GLU A 110 6.69 21.82 7.74
C GLU A 110 5.97 21.59 6.41
N PHE A 111 6.71 21.52 5.30
CA PHE A 111 6.14 21.19 3.98
C PHE A 111 5.44 19.82 3.98
N MET A 112 6.05 18.79 4.57
CA MET A 112 5.46 17.45 4.66
C MET A 112 4.18 17.43 5.50
N LYS A 113 4.05 18.33 6.48
CA LYS A 113 2.81 18.49 7.26
C LYS A 113 1.71 19.12 6.40
N LEU A 114 2.00 20.23 5.73
CA LEU A 114 1.06 20.92 4.84
C LEU A 114 0.59 20.02 3.69
N VAL A 115 1.49 19.24 3.11
CA VAL A 115 1.14 18.34 2.00
C VAL A 115 0.22 17.20 2.44
N ARG A 116 0.32 16.68 3.68
CA ARG A 116 -0.64 15.69 4.20
C ARG A 116 -2.04 16.28 4.38
N GLU A 117 -2.08 17.53 4.83
CA GLU A 117 -3.33 18.29 4.97
C GLU A 117 -3.96 18.53 3.58
N GLU A 118 -3.16 18.84 2.56
CA GLU A 118 -3.59 18.99 1.17
C GLU A 118 -4.04 17.66 0.53
N GLU A 119 -3.34 16.55 0.77
CA GLU A 119 -3.74 15.20 0.31
C GLU A 119 -5.08 14.75 0.90
N THR A 120 -5.39 15.18 2.13
CA THR A 120 -6.67 14.88 2.79
C THR A 120 -7.81 15.75 2.23
N GLN A 121 -7.49 16.95 1.72
CA GLN A 121 -8.44 17.84 1.07
C GLN A 121 -8.63 17.55 -0.43
N MET A 122 -7.63 16.96 -1.11
CA MET A 122 -7.66 16.59 -2.53
C MET A 122 -8.27 15.20 -2.81
N SER A 123 -9.39 14.86 -2.17
CA SER A 123 -10.13 13.61 -2.44
C SER A 123 -10.75 13.56 -3.85
N GLU A 124 -10.86 14.69 -4.58
CA GLU A 124 -11.63 14.72 -5.85
C GLU A 124 -10.84 14.96 -7.14
N ASN A 125 -9.53 15.26 -7.09
CA ASN A 125 -8.74 15.54 -8.30
C ASN A 125 -8.01 14.29 -8.83
N GLY A 126 -8.75 13.19 -8.99
CA GLY A 126 -8.32 12.07 -9.82
C GLY A 126 -8.24 12.49 -11.30
N VAL A 127 -7.40 11.82 -12.09
CA VAL A 127 -7.36 12.04 -13.55
C VAL A 127 -8.76 11.73 -14.12
N ARG A 128 -9.50 12.76 -14.54
CA ARG A 128 -10.79 12.64 -15.25
C ARG A 128 -10.51 12.67 -16.76
N GLY A 129 -11.14 11.77 -17.52
CA GLY A 129 -10.97 11.67 -18.98
C GLY A 129 -10.26 10.41 -19.50
N GLY A 130 -10.74 9.90 -20.64
CA GLY A 130 -10.05 8.92 -21.49
C GLY A 130 -10.27 7.45 -21.11
N ALA A 131 -9.34 6.57 -21.50
CA ALA A 131 -9.41 5.12 -21.25
C ALA A 131 -9.48 4.72 -19.76
N PHE A 132 -9.30 5.68 -18.85
CA PHE A 132 -9.44 5.51 -17.39
C PHE A 132 -10.85 5.78 -16.87
N GLU A 133 -11.70 6.52 -17.60
CA GLU A 133 -13.04 6.92 -17.16
C GLU A 133 -14.11 5.87 -17.51
N SER A 134 -13.89 5.06 -18.55
CA SER A 134 -14.86 4.07 -19.03
C SER A 134 -14.83 2.70 -18.33
N ALA A 135 -14.03 2.52 -17.27
CA ALA A 135 -13.90 1.23 -16.58
C ALA A 135 -14.47 1.19 -15.15
N ARG A 136 -14.94 2.33 -14.61
CA ARG A 136 -15.62 2.34 -13.30
C ARG A 136 -17.12 2.17 -13.42
N ASP A 137 -17.75 2.73 -14.46
CA ASP A 137 -19.12 2.43 -14.86
C ASP A 137 -19.18 2.22 -16.36
N GLY A 138 -19.08 0.96 -16.79
CA GLY A 138 -19.47 0.60 -18.15
C GLY A 138 -20.98 0.86 -18.33
N PRO A 139 -21.49 1.06 -19.55
CA PRO A 139 -22.91 1.31 -19.81
C PRO A 139 -23.84 0.15 -19.43
N PHE A 140 -23.27 -0.96 -18.92
CA PHE A 140 -23.99 -2.11 -18.34
C PHE A 140 -24.02 -2.08 -16.81
N LYS A 141 -23.52 -1.03 -16.15
CA LYS A 141 -23.56 -0.89 -14.68
C LYS A 141 -24.77 -0.12 -14.15
N LEU A 142 -25.73 0.21 -15.01
CA LEU A 142 -27.05 0.65 -14.58
C LEU A 142 -27.96 -0.59 -14.50
N GLY A 143 -27.91 -1.31 -13.38
CA GLY A 143 -28.79 -2.47 -13.19
C GLY A 143 -28.41 -3.50 -12.11
N TYR A 144 -27.29 -3.33 -11.40
CA TYR A 144 -26.99 -4.20 -10.25
C TYR A 144 -27.53 -3.52 -8.99
N GLY A 145 -28.79 -3.83 -8.70
CA GLY A 145 -29.56 -3.31 -7.58
C GLY A 145 -28.83 -3.34 -6.24
N GLU A 146 -28.68 -2.16 -5.68
CA GLU A 146 -29.31 -1.65 -4.44
C GLU A 146 -29.76 -2.60 -3.32
N GLY A 147 -29.83 -3.92 -3.49
CA GLY A 147 -30.15 -4.86 -2.40
C GLY A 147 -28.92 -5.42 -1.68
N ALA A 148 -27.80 -5.62 -2.39
CA ALA A 148 -26.56 -6.12 -1.79
C ALA A 148 -25.70 -5.00 -1.14
N SER A 149 -26.11 -3.74 -1.32
CA SER A 149 -25.43 -2.54 -0.83
C SER A 149 -26.18 -1.84 0.31
N GLU A 150 -27.34 -2.35 0.76
CA GLU A 150 -27.94 -1.89 2.01
C GLU A 150 -26.99 -2.21 3.19
N GLY A 151 -26.55 -1.17 3.90
CA GLY A 151 -25.75 -1.31 5.12
C GLY A 151 -24.22 -1.27 4.95
N LEU A 152 -23.68 -0.75 3.84
CA LEU A 152 -22.23 -0.53 3.71
C LEU A 152 -21.62 0.40 4.78
N ASP A 153 -22.47 1.15 5.50
CA ASP A 153 -22.10 2.00 6.63
C ASP A 153 -22.44 1.38 8.01
N ASP A 154 -23.04 0.20 8.06
CA ASP A 154 -23.41 -0.48 9.30
C ASP A 154 -22.53 -1.73 9.53
N GLU A 155 -21.85 -1.82 10.67
CA GLU A 155 -21.07 -3.00 11.11
C GLU A 155 -21.93 -4.27 11.34
N GLU A 156 -23.24 -4.15 11.13
CA GLU A 156 -24.27 -5.16 11.37
C GLU A 156 -24.31 -6.19 10.23
N TRP A 157 -24.28 -7.48 10.59
CA TRP A 157 -24.35 -8.57 9.61
C TRP A 157 -25.68 -8.50 8.83
N VAL A 158 -25.62 -8.36 7.50
CA VAL A 158 -26.81 -8.14 6.64
C VAL A 158 -27.88 -9.23 6.82
N VAL A 159 -27.44 -10.45 7.14
CA VAL A 159 -28.32 -11.61 7.37
C VAL A 159 -29.02 -11.55 8.73
N ALA A 160 -28.54 -10.75 9.69
CA ALA A 160 -29.09 -10.65 11.05
C ALA A 160 -30.59 -10.27 11.06
N ARG A 161 -31.03 -9.44 10.10
CA ARG A 161 -32.44 -8.99 9.98
C ARG A 161 -33.38 -10.13 9.63
N ASP A 162 -32.93 -11.10 8.84
CA ASP A 162 -33.73 -12.23 8.38
C ASP A 162 -33.39 -13.55 9.09
N LYS A 163 -32.34 -13.56 9.93
CA LYS A 163 -31.93 -14.72 10.73
C LYS A 163 -33.10 -15.39 11.46
N PRO A 164 -34.03 -14.68 12.14
CA PRO A 164 -35.13 -15.34 12.85
C PRO A 164 -36.01 -16.21 11.94
N LYS A 165 -36.23 -15.79 10.68
CA LYS A 165 -37.03 -16.55 9.71
C LYS A 165 -36.30 -17.82 9.25
N TYR A 166 -34.98 -17.74 9.12
CA TYR A 166 -34.15 -18.88 8.73
C TYR A 166 -33.93 -19.85 9.88
N ASP A 167 -33.82 -19.34 11.11
CA ASP A 167 -33.75 -20.14 12.33
C ASP A 167 -35.00 -21.02 12.47
N GLU A 168 -36.19 -20.49 12.20
CA GLU A 168 -37.43 -21.29 12.20
C GLU A 168 -37.36 -22.49 11.25
N ILE A 169 -36.78 -22.32 10.06
CA ILE A 169 -36.59 -23.40 9.08
C ILE A 169 -35.50 -24.36 9.57
N PHE A 170 -34.39 -23.82 10.09
CA PHE A 170 -33.27 -24.58 10.63
C PHE A 170 -33.70 -25.55 11.73
N TYR A 171 -34.44 -25.07 12.73
CA TYR A 171 -34.94 -25.92 13.81
C TYR A 171 -35.97 -26.95 13.34
N LYS A 172 -36.75 -26.63 12.29
CA LYS A 172 -37.69 -27.57 11.67
C LYS A 172 -36.98 -28.75 10.99
N LEU A 173 -35.73 -28.56 10.58
CA LEU A 173 -34.88 -29.61 9.99
C LEU A 173 -34.21 -30.51 11.04
N SER A 174 -34.51 -30.32 12.33
CA SER A 174 -33.99 -31.10 13.46
C SER A 174 -32.46 -31.18 13.50
N PRO A 175 -31.78 -30.07 13.80
CA PRO A 175 -30.31 -30.02 13.90
C PRO A 175 -29.82 -30.95 15.00
N ILE A 176 -28.68 -31.60 14.78
CA ILE A 176 -28.01 -32.48 15.74
C ILE A 176 -26.79 -31.71 16.26
N ASN A 177 -26.72 -31.45 17.56
CA ASN A 177 -25.67 -30.65 18.19
C ASN A 177 -25.55 -29.21 17.62
N GLY A 178 -26.66 -28.59 17.24
CA GLY A 178 -26.66 -27.23 16.68
C GLY A 178 -26.14 -27.13 15.25
N LYS A 179 -25.97 -28.26 14.55
CA LYS A 179 -25.62 -28.30 13.13
C LYS A 179 -26.57 -29.21 12.36
N ILE A 180 -26.83 -28.89 11.11
CA ILE A 180 -27.54 -29.78 10.18
C ILE A 180 -26.54 -30.47 9.25
N SER A 181 -26.84 -31.72 8.90
CA SER A 181 -26.01 -32.47 7.96
C SER A 181 -26.11 -31.87 6.55
N GLY A 182 -25.05 -31.97 5.76
CA GLY A 182 -25.07 -31.49 4.38
C GLY A 182 -26.12 -32.16 3.50
N ALA A 183 -26.55 -33.38 3.84
CA ALA A 183 -27.67 -34.04 3.17
C ALA A 183 -29.00 -33.32 3.43
N ASN A 184 -29.30 -32.97 4.68
CA ASN A 184 -30.52 -32.27 5.06
C ASN A 184 -30.54 -30.84 4.52
N ALA A 185 -29.41 -30.14 4.65
CA ALA A 185 -29.24 -28.79 4.13
C ALA A 185 -29.41 -28.75 2.60
N LYS A 186 -28.78 -29.67 1.86
CA LYS A 186 -28.93 -29.78 0.41
C LYS A 186 -30.38 -30.09 0.01
N ALA A 187 -31.06 -30.97 0.74
CA ALA A 187 -32.47 -31.28 0.49
C ALA A 187 -33.37 -30.04 0.65
N GLU A 188 -33.09 -29.18 1.63
CA GLU A 188 -33.80 -27.91 1.79
C GLU A 188 -33.46 -26.93 0.66
N MET A 189 -32.18 -26.74 0.34
CA MET A 189 -31.73 -25.84 -0.73
C MET A 189 -32.29 -26.22 -2.12
N LEU A 190 -32.53 -27.51 -2.36
CA LEU A 190 -33.15 -28.00 -3.60
C LEU A 190 -34.62 -27.55 -3.76
N LYS A 191 -35.33 -27.29 -2.66
CA LYS A 191 -36.72 -26.77 -2.71
C LYS A 191 -36.80 -25.37 -3.31
N SER A 192 -35.70 -24.63 -3.27
CA SER A 192 -35.58 -23.29 -3.83
C SER A 192 -35.54 -23.25 -5.37
N LYS A 193 -35.57 -24.42 -6.04
CA LYS A 193 -35.62 -24.60 -7.51
C LYS A 193 -34.46 -23.95 -8.27
N LEU A 194 -33.32 -23.73 -7.61
CA LEU A 194 -32.11 -23.21 -8.26
C LEU A 194 -31.32 -24.34 -8.95
N PRO A 195 -30.54 -24.04 -9.99
CA PRO A 195 -29.66 -25.02 -10.63
C PRO A 195 -28.65 -25.61 -9.64
N ASN A 196 -28.36 -26.91 -9.76
CA ASN A 196 -27.38 -27.62 -8.90
C ASN A 196 -25.99 -26.98 -8.92
N THR A 197 -25.58 -26.40 -10.05
CA THR A 197 -24.31 -25.65 -10.18
C THR A 197 -24.28 -24.42 -9.29
N THR A 198 -25.40 -23.70 -9.21
CA THR A 198 -25.58 -22.52 -8.37
C THR A 198 -25.65 -22.90 -6.89
N LEU A 199 -26.43 -23.93 -6.55
CA LEU A 199 -26.53 -24.43 -5.17
C LEU A 199 -25.17 -24.92 -4.64
N GLY A 200 -24.38 -25.60 -5.47
CA GLY A 200 -23.02 -26.01 -5.10
C GLY A 200 -22.06 -24.84 -4.87
N ARG A 201 -22.27 -23.71 -5.56
CA ARG A 201 -21.51 -22.47 -5.31
C ARG A 201 -21.95 -21.79 -4.02
N ILE A 202 -23.25 -21.74 -3.74
CA ILE A 202 -23.80 -21.23 -2.47
C ILE A 202 -23.26 -22.03 -1.31
N TRP A 203 -23.28 -23.37 -1.41
CA TRP A 203 -22.74 -24.27 -0.40
C TRP A 203 -21.29 -23.91 -0.04
N LYS A 204 -20.42 -23.80 -1.04
CA LYS A 204 -19.00 -23.47 -0.85
C LYS A 204 -18.76 -22.10 -0.22
N LEU A 205 -19.71 -21.18 -0.35
CA LEU A 205 -19.64 -19.84 0.25
C LEU A 205 -20.23 -19.81 1.66
N ALA A 206 -21.22 -20.65 1.93
CA ALA A 206 -21.89 -20.73 3.23
C ALA A 206 -21.14 -21.62 4.24
N ASP A 207 -20.52 -22.71 3.80
CA ASP A 207 -19.70 -23.62 4.59
C ASP A 207 -18.30 -22.99 4.82
N VAL A 208 -18.22 -22.08 5.79
CA VAL A 208 -17.03 -21.24 6.04
C VAL A 208 -15.94 -22.06 6.72
N ASP A 209 -16.31 -22.95 7.66
CA ASP A 209 -15.37 -23.83 8.35
C ASP A 209 -15.04 -25.12 7.58
N ARG A 210 -15.75 -25.39 6.47
CA ARG A 210 -15.54 -26.53 5.56
C ARG A 210 -15.67 -27.88 6.25
N ASP A 211 -16.52 -27.96 7.27
CA ASP A 211 -16.75 -29.19 8.02
C ASP A 211 -17.82 -30.09 7.37
N GLY A 212 -18.46 -29.61 6.30
CA GLY A 212 -19.48 -30.34 5.54
C GLY A 212 -20.84 -30.41 6.23
N MET A 213 -21.02 -29.67 7.31
CA MET A 213 -22.27 -29.41 8.01
C MET A 213 -22.55 -27.90 7.96
N LEU A 214 -23.75 -27.48 8.34
CA LEU A 214 -24.05 -26.05 8.49
C LEU A 214 -24.58 -25.80 9.89
N ASP A 215 -24.00 -24.83 10.59
CA ASP A 215 -24.62 -24.26 11.78
C ASP A 215 -25.75 -23.27 11.43
N ASP A 216 -26.38 -22.69 12.45
CA ASP A 216 -27.52 -21.78 12.28
C ASP A 216 -27.13 -20.49 11.52
N GLU A 217 -25.91 -19.98 11.72
CA GLU A 217 -25.43 -18.79 11.03
C GLU A 217 -25.08 -19.07 9.56
N GLU A 218 -24.44 -20.19 9.27
CA GLU A 218 -24.11 -20.62 7.92
C GLU A 218 -25.36 -21.00 7.12
N PHE A 219 -26.34 -21.60 7.79
CA PHE A 219 -27.62 -21.90 7.18
C PHE A 219 -28.39 -20.62 6.83
N ALA A 220 -28.40 -19.63 7.72
CA ALA A 220 -28.96 -18.32 7.46
C ALA A 220 -28.25 -17.64 6.26
N LEU A 221 -26.91 -17.72 6.19
CA LEU A 221 -26.14 -17.21 5.06
C LEU A 221 -26.50 -17.92 3.75
N ALA A 222 -26.61 -19.26 3.76
CA ALA A 222 -27.00 -20.04 2.59
C ALA A 222 -28.38 -19.61 2.07
N HIS A 223 -29.37 -19.45 2.97
CA HIS A 223 -30.71 -19.03 2.61
C HIS A 223 -30.78 -17.58 2.11
N HIS A 224 -29.97 -16.69 2.70
CA HIS A 224 -29.84 -15.32 2.21
C HIS A 224 -29.28 -15.29 0.78
N LEU A 225 -28.22 -16.05 0.49
CA LEU A 225 -27.66 -16.16 -0.87
C LEU A 225 -28.63 -16.78 -1.88
N ILE A 226 -29.45 -17.74 -1.45
CA ILE A 226 -30.54 -18.29 -2.27
C ILE A 226 -31.56 -17.21 -2.61
N ARG A 227 -32.00 -16.42 -1.61
CA ARG A 227 -32.96 -15.34 -1.83
C ARG A 227 -32.40 -14.29 -2.79
N VAL A 228 -31.17 -13.83 -2.56
CA VAL A 228 -30.48 -12.87 -3.43
C VAL A 228 -30.44 -13.39 -4.88
N LYS A 229 -30.21 -14.70 -5.06
CA LYS A 229 -30.23 -15.32 -6.40
C LYS A 229 -31.64 -15.40 -7.00
N GLN A 230 -32.66 -15.66 -6.20
CA GLN A 230 -34.06 -15.67 -6.65
C GLN A 230 -34.57 -14.28 -7.03
N GLU A 231 -34.05 -13.24 -6.39
CA GLU A 231 -34.30 -11.83 -6.73
C GLU A 231 -33.60 -11.40 -8.04
N GLY A 232 -32.79 -12.28 -8.63
CA GLY A 232 -32.15 -12.07 -9.94
C GLY A 232 -30.69 -11.63 -9.85
N TYR A 233 -30.15 -11.43 -8.64
CA TYR A 233 -28.78 -10.99 -8.46
C TYR A 233 -27.77 -12.14 -8.66
N GLU A 234 -26.55 -11.80 -9.06
CA GLU A 234 -25.49 -12.78 -9.24
C GLU A 234 -24.76 -13.06 -7.93
N ILE A 235 -24.43 -14.32 -7.71
CA ILE A 235 -23.75 -14.76 -6.49
C ILE A 235 -22.28 -14.37 -6.62
N PRO A 236 -21.69 -13.68 -5.62
CA PRO A 236 -20.29 -13.27 -5.68
C PRO A 236 -19.34 -14.48 -5.75
N THR A 237 -18.14 -14.27 -6.28
CA THR A 237 -17.12 -15.35 -6.45
C THR A 237 -16.36 -15.63 -5.17
N ALA A 238 -16.34 -14.66 -4.25
CA ALA A 238 -15.76 -14.78 -2.93
C ALA A 238 -16.72 -14.10 -1.93
N LEU A 239 -16.82 -14.64 -0.72
CA LEU A 239 -17.67 -14.11 0.33
C LEU A 239 -17.10 -12.76 0.81
N PRO A 240 -17.81 -11.63 0.62
CA PRO A 240 -17.35 -10.34 1.11
C PRO A 240 -17.46 -10.27 2.65
N LYS A 241 -16.59 -9.47 3.29
CA LYS A 241 -16.43 -9.42 4.76
C LYS A 241 -17.73 -9.10 5.52
N HIS A 242 -18.66 -8.38 4.91
CA HIS A 242 -19.94 -8.00 5.52
C HIS A 242 -20.99 -9.14 5.51
N LEU A 243 -20.83 -10.16 4.66
CA LEU A 243 -21.68 -11.36 4.65
C LEU A 243 -21.14 -12.48 5.54
N VAL A 244 -19.91 -12.34 6.03
CA VAL A 244 -19.29 -13.33 6.92
C VAL A 244 -20.02 -13.33 8.28
N PRO A 245 -20.47 -14.50 8.76
CA PRO A 245 -21.06 -14.64 10.08
C PRO A 245 -20.16 -14.08 11.18
N PRO A 246 -20.68 -13.28 12.13
CA PRO A 246 -19.88 -12.66 13.19
C PRO A 246 -19.00 -13.66 13.94
N SER A 247 -19.54 -14.85 14.24
CA SER A 247 -18.82 -15.90 14.98
C SER A 247 -17.65 -16.51 14.20
N LYS A 248 -17.65 -16.40 12.86
CA LYS A 248 -16.61 -16.95 11.99
C LYS A 248 -15.66 -15.91 11.39
N ARG A 249 -15.81 -14.62 11.74
CA ARG A 249 -14.90 -13.53 11.30
C ARG A 249 -13.44 -13.74 11.73
N ALA A 250 -13.18 -14.52 12.78
CA ALA A 250 -11.83 -14.82 13.27
C ALA A 250 -11.11 -15.96 12.50
N PHE A 251 -11.81 -16.68 11.63
CA PHE A 251 -11.26 -17.83 10.88
C PHE A 251 -10.86 -17.48 9.43
N ILE A 252 -10.93 -16.21 9.03
CA ILE A 252 -10.69 -15.72 7.65
C ILE A 252 -9.49 -14.77 7.60
#